data_AF-A0A7X6VJJ4-F1
#
_entry.id   AF-A0A7X6VJJ4-F1
#
_cell.length_a   1.000
_cell.length_b   1.000
_cell.length_c   1.000
_cell.angle_alpha   90.00
_cell.angle_beta   90.00
_cell.angle_gamma   90.00
#
_symmetry.space_group_name_H-M   'P 1'
#
loop_
_entity.id
_entity.type
_entity.pdbx_description
1 polymer ?
#
loop_
_entity_poly.entity_id
_entity_poly.type
_entity_poly.pdbx_seq_one_letter_code
_entity_poly.pdbx_strand_id
1 'polypeptide(L)'
;MNIKKAVSSDIPKLAGNEAAHLFRKNFQEEGFFGKRWKDVNRRRVVEVKTKSGKVKYRTRAKGADGSRKILSGRTANLGRSIKVKVRVGGATVYSDLPYSKAHNEGTDNAGRGHKTKIPKRQFIGEHKVLYKAIKDKIETTLNKIFNT
;
A
#
# COMPACT_ATOMS: atom_id res chain seq x y z
N MET A 1 17.79 14.69 25.93
CA MET A 1 17.69 13.50 25.05
C MET A 1 19.10 12.99 24.74
N ASN A 2 19.37 11.68 24.79
CA ASN A 2 20.70 11.13 24.47
C ASN A 2 20.86 10.99 22.95
N ILE A 3 21.81 11.74 22.36
CA ILE A 3 22.05 11.78 20.91
C ILE A 3 22.34 10.38 20.34
N LYS A 4 23.06 9.53 21.06
CA LYS A 4 23.31 8.15 20.61
C LYS A 4 22.01 7.37 20.46
N LYS A 5 21.07 7.51 21.41
CA LYS A 5 19.74 6.86 21.35
C LYS A 5 18.88 7.44 20.23
N ALA A 6 18.96 8.75 20.03
CA ALA A 6 18.25 9.48 18.98
C ALA A 6 18.58 8.92 17.59
N VAL A 7 19.88 8.86 17.29
CA VAL A 7 20.41 8.40 15.99
C VAL A 7 20.23 6.89 15.85
N SER A 8 20.46 6.11 16.91
CA SER A 8 20.42 4.65 16.82
C SER A 8 19.01 4.09 16.67
N SER A 9 17.99 4.73 17.25
CA SER A 9 16.68 4.09 17.42
C SER A 9 15.47 5.02 17.21
N ASP A 10 15.46 6.21 17.81
CA ASP A 10 14.25 7.06 17.82
C ASP A 10 13.95 7.62 16.42
N ILE A 11 14.97 8.19 15.76
CA ILE A 11 14.86 8.71 14.39
C ILE A 11 14.52 7.60 13.38
N PRO A 12 15.24 6.45 13.37
CA PRO A 12 14.86 5.32 12.53
C PRO A 12 13.42 4.83 12.73
N LYS A 13 12.98 4.70 13.99
CA LYS A 13 11.61 4.29 14.32
C LYS A 13 10.58 5.26 13.76
N LEU A 14 10.82 6.56 13.92
CA LEU A 14 9.96 7.61 13.42
C LEU A 14 9.91 7.62 11.88
N ALA A 15 11.05 7.52 11.21
CA ALA A 15 11.12 7.43 9.75
C ALA A 15 10.37 6.21 9.20
N GLY A 16 10.60 5.04 9.80
CA GLY A 16 9.91 3.80 9.40
C GLY A 16 8.39 3.87 9.62
N ASN A 17 7.95 4.48 10.71
CA ASN A 17 6.53 4.68 11.00
C ASN A 17 5.85 5.64 10.01
N GLU A 18 6.51 6.75 9.67
CA GLU A 18 6.01 7.69 8.67
C GLU A 18 5.92 7.03 7.28
N ALA A 19 6.95 6.27 6.90
CA ALA A 19 6.94 5.48 5.67
C ALA A 19 5.77 4.48 5.63
N ALA A 20 5.59 3.69 6.69
CA ALA A 20 4.50 2.74 6.78
C ALA A 20 3.12 3.42 6.79
N HIS A 21 2.99 4.60 7.40
CA HIS A 21 1.77 5.41 7.36
C HIS A 21 1.43 5.83 5.92
N LEU A 22 2.39 6.40 5.19
CA LEU A 22 2.20 6.83 3.80
C LEU A 22 1.86 5.65 2.87
N PHE A 23 2.55 4.52 3.03
CA PHE A 23 2.23 3.31 2.27
C PHE A 23 0.84 2.76 2.57
N ARG A 24 0.32 2.89 3.80
CA ARG A 24 -1.08 2.54 4.11
C ARG A 24 -2.06 3.52 3.48
N LYS A 25 -1.72 4.82 3.43
CA LYS A 25 -2.54 5.85 2.79
C LYS A 25 -2.74 5.57 1.29
N ASN A 26 -1.71 5.08 0.61
CA ASN A 26 -1.76 4.64 -0.79
C ASN A 26 -2.90 3.64 -1.08
N PHE A 27 -3.26 2.75 -0.14
CA PHE A 27 -4.42 1.84 -0.30
C PHE A 27 -5.76 2.59 -0.31
N GLN A 28 -5.85 3.69 0.44
CA GLN A 28 -7.04 4.53 0.47
C GLN A 28 -7.18 5.37 -0.80
N GLU A 29 -6.06 5.77 -1.39
CA GLU A 29 -5.97 6.53 -2.64
C GLU A 29 -6.01 5.63 -3.88
N GLU A 30 -5.91 4.30 -3.69
CA GLU A 30 -5.87 3.28 -4.75
C GLU A 30 -4.73 3.50 -5.76
N GLY A 31 -3.58 3.93 -5.25
CA GLY A 31 -2.43 4.30 -6.06
C GLY A 31 -1.15 4.40 -5.25
N PHE A 32 -0.04 4.65 -5.93
CA PHE A 32 1.25 4.87 -5.30
C PHE A 32 1.67 6.32 -5.52
N PHE A 33 1.53 7.15 -4.48
CA PHE A 33 1.92 8.56 -4.50
C PHE A 33 1.41 9.32 -5.73
N GLY A 34 0.09 9.36 -5.90
CA GLY A 34 -0.58 10.04 -7.02
C GLY A 34 -0.74 9.20 -8.29
N LYS A 35 0.06 8.14 -8.48
CA LYS A 35 -0.12 7.22 -9.62
C LYS A 35 -1.14 6.14 -9.30
N ARG A 36 -2.35 6.25 -9.85
CA ARG A 36 -3.42 5.25 -9.66
C ARG A 36 -3.00 3.86 -10.14
N TRP A 37 -3.40 2.84 -9.39
CA TRP A 37 -3.20 1.44 -9.77
C TRP A 37 -4.13 1.02 -10.90
N LYS A 38 -3.72 0.01 -11.67
CA LYS A 38 -4.62 -0.61 -12.66
C LYS A 38 -5.84 -1.20 -11.97
N ASP A 39 -7.01 -0.83 -12.48
CA ASP A 39 -8.29 -1.23 -11.90
C ASP A 39 -8.52 -2.75 -11.98
N VAL A 40 -9.46 -3.22 -11.17
CA VAL A 40 -9.76 -4.64 -10.98
C VAL A 40 -10.95 -5.08 -11.81
N ASN A 41 -10.85 -6.27 -12.42
CA ASN A 41 -11.88 -6.84 -13.29
C ASN A 41 -13.27 -6.96 -12.63
N ARG A 42 -13.32 -7.07 -11.29
CA ARG A 42 -14.57 -7.15 -10.53
C ARG A 42 -15.44 -5.90 -10.60
N ARG A 43 -14.83 -4.73 -10.85
CA ARG A 43 -15.52 -3.44 -11.01
C ARG A 43 -15.97 -3.16 -12.43
N ARG A 44 -15.52 -3.95 -13.42
CA ARG A 44 -15.93 -3.78 -14.80
C ARG A 44 -17.45 -3.92 -14.92
N VAL A 45 -18.08 -2.96 -15.58
CA VAL A 45 -19.52 -2.98 -15.87
C VAL A 45 -19.77 -4.01 -16.98
N VAL A 46 -20.80 -4.81 -16.78
CA VAL A 46 -21.28 -5.83 -17.71
C VAL A 46 -22.78 -5.67 -17.90
N GLU A 47 -23.21 -5.98 -19.11
CA GLU A 47 -24.62 -6.11 -19.46
C GLU A 47 -25.15 -7.48 -19.00
N VAL A 48 -26.35 -7.51 -18.44
CA VAL A 48 -27.03 -8.73 -17.99
C VAL A 48 -28.50 -8.66 -18.36
N LYS A 49 -29.01 -9.68 -19.05
CA LYS A 49 -30.43 -9.84 -19.34
C LYS A 49 -31.15 -10.47 -18.14
N THR A 50 -32.28 -9.90 -17.74
CA THR A 50 -33.14 -10.45 -16.69
C THR A 50 -34.00 -11.59 -17.23
N LYS A 51 -34.64 -12.36 -16.33
CA LYS A 51 -35.62 -13.40 -16.72
C LYS A 51 -36.78 -12.86 -17.57
N SER A 52 -37.11 -11.58 -17.40
CA SER A 52 -38.11 -10.85 -18.19
C SER A 52 -37.59 -10.27 -19.52
N GLY A 53 -36.35 -10.60 -19.92
CA GLY A 53 -35.72 -10.09 -21.14
C GLY A 53 -35.15 -8.68 -21.05
N LYS A 54 -35.35 -7.95 -19.94
CA LYS A 54 -34.83 -6.58 -19.77
C LYS A 54 -33.31 -6.56 -19.59
N VAL A 55 -32.65 -5.63 -20.27
CA VAL A 55 -31.20 -5.40 -20.14
C VAL A 55 -30.90 -4.55 -18.90
N LYS A 56 -29.90 -4.95 -18.10
CA LYS A 56 -29.38 -4.20 -16.95
C LYS A 56 -27.86 -4.14 -16.96
N TYR A 57 -27.30 -3.00 -16.56
CA TYR A 57 -25.86 -2.82 -16.37
C TYR A 57 -25.50 -2.95 -14.90
N ARG A 58 -24.49 -3.77 -14.59
CA ARG A 58 -23.96 -3.90 -13.22
C ARG A 58 -22.48 -4.23 -13.25
N THR A 59 -21.80 -4.05 -12.13
CA THR A 59 -20.43 -4.54 -11.98
C THR A 59 -20.40 -6.07 -12.03
N ARG A 60 -19.26 -6.62 -12.46
CA ARG A 60 -19.09 -8.08 -12.59
C ARG A 60 -19.21 -8.81 -11.25
N ALA A 61 -18.72 -8.20 -10.16
CA ALA A 61 -18.91 -8.73 -8.82
C ALA A 61 -20.25 -8.28 -8.20
N LYS A 62 -20.80 -9.11 -7.32
CA LYS A 62 -22.06 -8.81 -6.61
C LYS A 62 -21.79 -7.96 -5.36
N GLY A 63 -22.74 -7.08 -5.04
CA GLY A 63 -22.75 -6.28 -3.82
C GLY A 63 -21.50 -5.40 -3.67
N ALA A 64 -21.04 -5.23 -2.43
CA ALA A 64 -19.92 -4.35 -2.11
C ALA A 64 -18.58 -4.79 -2.73
N ASP A 65 -18.43 -6.03 -3.20
CA ASP A 65 -17.21 -6.43 -3.91
C ASP A 65 -17.03 -5.73 -5.25
N GLY A 66 -18.12 -5.26 -5.85
CA GLY A 66 -18.09 -4.44 -7.06
C GLY A 66 -17.65 -3.00 -6.85
N SER A 67 -17.47 -2.53 -5.60
CA SER A 67 -17.10 -1.14 -5.30
C SER A 67 -15.89 -0.98 -4.37
N ARG A 68 -15.57 -2.00 -3.55
CA ARG A 68 -14.45 -1.99 -2.60
C ARG A 68 -13.11 -1.58 -3.21
N LYS A 69 -12.34 -0.79 -2.45
CA LYS A 69 -11.01 -0.29 -2.83
C LYS A 69 -10.05 -1.40 -3.30
N ILE A 70 -9.22 -1.06 -4.29
CA ILE A 70 -8.19 -1.95 -4.84
C ILE A 70 -7.23 -2.37 -3.71
N LEU A 71 -6.82 -3.66 -3.72
CA LEU A 71 -5.96 -4.30 -2.71
C LEU A 71 -6.42 -4.19 -1.25
N SER A 72 -7.60 -3.62 -0.99
CA SER A 72 -8.20 -3.54 0.34
C SER A 72 -9.18 -4.69 0.57
N GLY A 73 -9.99 -5.07 -0.42
CA GLY A 73 -10.95 -6.17 -0.24
C GLY A 73 -11.87 -5.94 0.97
N ARG A 74 -12.28 -7.01 1.67
CA ARG A 74 -13.15 -6.92 2.85
C ARG A 74 -12.38 -6.57 4.14
N THR A 75 -11.14 -7.03 4.24
CA THR A 75 -10.35 -6.97 5.48
C THR A 75 -9.17 -6.01 5.37
N ALA A 76 -8.89 -5.34 4.27
CA ALA A 76 -7.67 -4.53 4.12
C ALA A 76 -6.36 -5.26 4.48
N ASN A 77 -6.31 -6.59 4.38
CA ASN A 77 -5.24 -7.41 4.95
C ASN A 77 -3.85 -6.98 4.46
N LEU A 78 -3.71 -6.72 3.16
CA LEU A 78 -2.43 -6.33 2.58
C LEU A 78 -1.92 -4.99 3.13
N GLY A 79 -2.78 -3.96 3.19
CA GLY A 79 -2.42 -2.68 3.80
C GLY A 79 -2.11 -2.80 5.30
N ARG A 80 -2.87 -3.63 6.03
CA ARG A 80 -2.62 -3.87 7.47
C ARG A 80 -1.36 -4.67 7.75
N SER A 81 -0.90 -5.47 6.78
CA SER A 81 0.31 -6.28 6.91
C SER A 81 1.62 -5.49 6.81
N ILE A 82 1.56 -4.20 6.46
CA ILE A 82 2.74 -3.35 6.43
C ILE A 82 3.28 -3.23 7.86
N LYS A 83 4.54 -3.61 8.05
CA LYS A 83 5.24 -3.61 9.34
C LYS A 83 6.55 -2.82 9.24
N VAL A 84 7.05 -2.40 10.40
CA VAL A 84 8.32 -1.69 10.54
C VAL A 84 9.23 -2.52 11.42
N LYS A 85 10.46 -2.78 10.98
CA LYS A 85 11.53 -3.37 11.78
C LYS A 85 12.64 -2.35 11.94
N VAL A 86 12.81 -1.86 13.16
CA VAL A 86 13.86 -0.89 13.50
C VAL A 86 15.19 -1.64 13.70
N ARG A 87 16.26 -1.06 13.19
CA ARG A 87 17.65 -1.50 13.36
C ARG A 87 18.49 -0.28 13.74
N VAL A 88 19.73 -0.52 14.17
CA VAL A 88 20.66 0.57 14.46
C VAL A 88 20.85 1.42 13.20
N GLY A 89 20.51 2.71 13.29
CA GLY A 89 20.69 3.67 12.20
C GLY A 89 19.69 3.54 11.05
N GLY A 90 18.67 2.67 11.13
CA GLY A 90 17.72 2.51 10.02
C GLY A 90 16.48 1.70 10.34
N ALA A 91 15.51 1.69 9.43
CA ALA A 91 14.30 0.91 9.56
C ALA A 91 13.92 0.25 8.23
N THR A 92 13.44 -0.99 8.32
CA THR A 92 12.91 -1.73 7.17
C THR A 92 11.39 -1.73 7.25
N VAL A 93 10.74 -1.28 6.18
CA VAL A 93 9.28 -1.39 6.02
C VAL A 93 8.99 -2.55 5.07
N TYR A 94 8.16 -3.50 5.51
CA TYR A 94 7.95 -4.77 4.81
C TYR A 94 6.53 -5.30 5.00
N SER A 95 6.20 -6.36 4.28
CA SER A 95 4.99 -7.16 4.48
C SER A 95 5.36 -8.63 4.42
N ASP A 96 4.85 -9.42 5.36
CA ASP A 96 5.10 -10.87 5.46
C ASP A 96 4.14 -11.73 4.64
N LEU A 97 3.17 -11.11 3.95
CA LEU A 97 2.21 -11.90 3.20
C LEU A 97 2.86 -12.47 1.94
N PRO A 98 2.67 -13.77 1.64
CA PRO A 98 3.37 -14.45 0.55
C PRO A 98 3.03 -13.85 -0.83
N TYR A 99 1.86 -13.24 -0.97
CA TYR A 99 1.39 -12.62 -2.21
C TYR A 99 1.74 -11.12 -2.34
N SER A 100 2.37 -10.53 -1.32
CA SER A 100 2.73 -9.10 -1.32
C SER A 100 3.63 -8.74 -2.48
N LYS A 101 4.66 -9.55 -2.73
CA LYS A 101 5.62 -9.35 -3.83
C LYS A 101 4.92 -9.34 -5.18
N ALA A 102 4.08 -10.34 -5.44
CA ALA A 102 3.32 -10.47 -6.69
C ALA A 102 2.43 -9.25 -6.98
N HIS A 103 1.86 -8.61 -5.94
CA HIS A 103 1.14 -7.35 -6.12
C HIS A 103 2.06 -6.15 -6.27
N ASN A 104 3.13 -6.05 -5.48
CA ASN A 104 4.02 -4.89 -5.46
C ASN A 104 4.81 -4.74 -6.77
N GLU A 105 5.24 -5.85 -7.35
CA GLU A 105 6.09 -5.92 -8.54
C GLU A 105 5.30 -6.30 -9.80
N GLY A 106 4.16 -6.98 -9.64
CA GLY A 106 3.47 -7.64 -10.74
C GLY A 106 4.08 -9.03 -11.03
N THR A 107 3.33 -9.86 -11.74
CA THR A 107 3.79 -11.18 -12.22
C THR A 107 2.87 -11.67 -13.34
N ASP A 108 3.38 -12.47 -14.26
CA ASP A 108 2.62 -13.21 -15.27
C ASP A 108 2.36 -14.67 -14.88
N ASN A 109 2.96 -15.11 -13.78
CA ASN A 109 3.11 -16.51 -13.40
C ASN A 109 2.37 -16.89 -12.10
N ALA A 110 1.19 -16.29 -11.86
CA ALA A 110 0.43 -16.52 -10.64
C ALA A 110 -0.71 -17.55 -10.81
N GLY A 111 -1.25 -17.99 -9.67
CA GLY A 111 -2.44 -18.85 -9.59
C GLY A 111 -2.16 -20.31 -9.96
N ARG A 112 -3.23 -21.12 -9.94
CA ARG A 112 -3.15 -22.53 -10.30
C ARG A 112 -2.71 -22.67 -11.76
N GLY A 113 -1.65 -23.44 -11.98
CA GLY A 113 -1.13 -23.69 -13.32
C GLY A 113 -0.48 -22.47 -13.96
N HIS A 114 -0.08 -21.45 -13.19
CA HIS A 114 0.94 -20.49 -13.64
C HIS A 114 0.53 -19.59 -14.84
N LYS A 115 -0.77 -19.39 -15.05
CA LYS A 115 -1.33 -18.64 -16.21
C LYS A 115 -1.91 -17.28 -15.87
N THR A 116 -1.85 -16.86 -14.60
CA THR A 116 -2.52 -15.62 -14.17
C THR A 116 -1.57 -14.44 -14.17
N LYS A 117 -1.90 -13.41 -14.95
CA LYS A 117 -1.22 -12.12 -14.92
C LYS A 117 -1.78 -11.20 -13.85
N ILE A 118 -0.94 -10.85 -12.88
CA ILE A 118 -1.18 -9.83 -11.86
C ILE A 118 -0.45 -8.55 -12.29
N PRO A 119 -1.16 -7.44 -12.55
CA PRO A 119 -0.49 -6.19 -12.87
C PRO A 119 0.21 -5.62 -11.63
N LYS A 120 1.32 -4.91 -11.86
CA LYS A 120 2.05 -4.18 -10.82
C LYS A 120 1.15 -3.14 -10.15
N ARG A 121 1.06 -3.23 -8.83
CA ARG A 121 0.37 -2.29 -7.94
C ARG A 121 1.29 -1.99 -6.77
N GLN A 122 2.35 -1.24 -7.06
CA GLN A 122 3.37 -0.90 -6.07
C GLN A 122 2.72 -0.20 -4.88
N PHE A 123 3.00 -0.70 -3.68
CA PHE A 123 2.49 -0.15 -2.42
C PHE A 123 3.59 0.03 -1.37
N ILE A 124 4.74 -0.64 -1.53
CA ILE A 124 6.00 -0.38 -0.82
C ILE A 124 7.09 -0.12 -1.86
N GLY A 125 7.91 0.89 -1.63
CA GLY A 125 9.13 1.14 -2.38
C GLY A 125 9.54 2.60 -2.34
N GLU A 126 10.59 2.91 -3.08
CA GLU A 126 11.18 4.24 -3.11
C GLU A 126 10.30 5.25 -3.84
N HIS A 127 10.27 6.48 -3.32
CA HIS A 127 9.58 7.60 -3.97
C HIS A 127 10.04 8.95 -3.42
N LYS A 128 10.10 9.99 -4.27
CA LYS A 128 10.49 11.34 -3.86
C LYS A 128 9.60 11.93 -2.75
N VAL A 129 8.30 11.67 -2.80
CA VAL A 129 7.34 12.14 -1.78
C VAL A 129 7.61 11.47 -0.43
N LEU A 130 7.97 10.20 -0.44
CA LEU A 130 8.36 9.46 0.76
C LEU A 130 9.62 10.08 1.38
N TYR A 131 10.67 10.28 0.57
CA TYR A 131 11.93 10.85 1.04
C TYR A 131 11.76 12.25 1.62
N LYS A 132 10.98 13.10 0.94
CA LYS A 132 10.65 14.42 1.47
C LYS A 132 9.93 14.33 2.81
N ALA A 133 8.87 13.53 2.91
CA ALA A 133 8.12 13.41 4.15
C ALA A 133 8.95 12.87 5.32
N ILE A 134 9.83 11.89 5.06
CA ILE A 134 10.77 11.38 6.07
C ILE A 134 11.75 12.48 6.48
N LYS A 135 12.36 13.18 5.53
CA LYS A 135 13.31 14.26 5.80
C LYS A 135 12.67 15.35 6.67
N ASP A 136 11.51 15.87 6.25
CA ASP A 136 10.78 16.91 6.97
C ASP A 136 10.45 16.47 8.41
N LYS A 137 10.08 15.18 8.59
CA LYS A 137 9.79 14.61 9.91
C LYS A 137 11.03 14.52 10.80
N ILE A 138 12.17 14.13 10.24
CA ILE A 138 13.45 14.05 10.95
C ILE A 138 13.90 15.45 11.35
N GLU A 139 13.92 16.41 10.42
CA GLU A 139 14.31 17.80 10.68
C GLU A 139 13.45 18.44 11.76
N THR A 140 12.12 18.27 11.67
CA THR A 140 11.19 18.76 12.70
C THR A 140 11.51 18.16 14.07
N THR A 141 11.90 16.88 14.11
CA THR A 141 12.23 16.19 15.37
C THR A 141 13.55 16.70 15.93
N LEU A 142 14.57 16.88 15.09
CA LEU A 142 15.87 17.42 15.50
C LEU A 142 15.75 18.87 16.00
N ASN A 143 14.99 19.72 15.31
CA ASN A 143 14.77 21.11 15.73
C ASN A 143 14.10 21.18 17.12
N LYS A 144 13.16 20.28 17.41
CA LYS A 144 12.55 20.15 18.73
C LYS A 144 13.49 19.62 19.82
N ILE A 145 14.67 19.13 19.47
CA ILE A 145 15.66 18.63 20.44
C ILE A 145 16.72 19.70 20.69
N PHE A 146 17.12 20.43 19.65
CA PHE A 146 18.21 21.40 19.72
C PHE A 146 17.76 22.83 19.99
N ASN A 147 16.50 23.19 19.70
CA ASN A 147 15.94 24.51 20.00
C ASN A 147 15.09 24.50 21.28
N THR A 148 15.36 23.55 22.18
CA THR A 148 14.79 23.47 23.53
C THR A 148 15.92 23.61 24.52
#